data_AF-A0A2V5QB70-F1
#
_entry.id   AF-A0A2V5QB70-F1
#
_cell.length_a   1.000
_cell.length_b   1.000
_cell.length_c   1.000
_cell.angle_alpha   90.00
_cell.angle_beta   90.00
_cell.angle_gamma   90.00
#
_symmetry.space_group_name_H-M   'P 1'
#
loop_
_entity.id
_entity.type
_entity.pdbx_description
1 polymer ?
#
loop_
_entity_poly.entity_id
_entity_poly.type
_entity_poly.pdbx_seq_one_letter_code
_entity_poly.pdbx_strand_id
1 'polypeptide(L)' 'CLKRLIDLGCNYFIELGPGSVLAALLRRAGKEVDVISVGAVESVRECAARM' A
#
# COMPACT_ATOMS: atom_id res chain seq x y z
N CYS A 1 1.03 11.34 9.52
CA CYS A 1 0.99 11.31 8.04
C CYS A 1 -0.03 10.31 7.50
N LEU A 2 0.11 9.01 7.78
CA LEU A 2 -0.78 7.96 7.24
C LEU A 2 -2.27 8.13 7.59
N LYS A 3 -2.58 8.38 8.86
CA LYS A 3 -3.97 8.63 9.30
C LYS A 3 -4.63 9.78 8.55
N ARG A 4 -3.88 10.85 8.27
CA ARG A 4 -4.38 11.98 7.48
C ARG A 4 -4.72 11.57 6.04
N LEU A 5 -3.97 10.67 5.42
CA LEU A 5 -4.28 10.17 4.07
C LEU A 5 -5.57 9.35 4.08
N ILE A 6 -5.76 8.51 5.10
CA ILE A 6 -7.00 7.76 5.31
C ILE A 6 -8.17 8.72 5.54
N ASP A 7 -8.01 9.72 6.40
CA ASP A 7 -9.04 10.73 6.68
C ASP A 7 -9.37 11.59 5.43
N LEU A 8 -8.47 11.68 4.45
CA LEU A 8 -8.69 12.30 3.13
C LEU A 8 -9.40 11.37 2.12
N GLY A 9 -9.73 10.13 2.51
CA GLY A 9 -10.42 9.15 1.68
C GLY A 9 -9.50 8.22 0.90
N CYS A 10 -8.18 8.22 1.14
CA CYS A 10 -7.30 7.24 0.53
C CYS A 10 -7.54 5.86 1.14
N ASN A 11 -8.02 4.92 0.32
CA ASN A 11 -8.31 3.53 0.70
C ASN A 11 -7.38 2.51 0.04
N TYR A 12 -6.53 2.94 -0.90
CA TYR A 12 -5.59 2.10 -1.63
C TYR A 12 -4.18 2.70 -1.59
N PHE A 13 -3.20 1.89 -1.20
CA PHE A 13 -1.80 2.29 -1.03
C PHE A 13 -0.87 1.41 -1.86
N ILE A 14 0.14 2.02 -2.46
CA ILE A 14 1.25 1.32 -3.12
C ILE A 14 2.51 1.62 -2.31
N GLU A 15 3.07 0.61 -1.66
CA GLU A 15 4.36 0.70 -0.98
C GLU A 15 5.47 0.47 -2.00
N LEU A 16 6.31 1.47 -2.23
CA LEU A 16 7.47 1.35 -3.11
C LEU A 16 8.72 1.08 -2.27
N GLY A 17 9.39 -0.04 -2.55
CA GLY A 17 10.63 -0.41 -1.88
C GLY A 17 10.67 -1.88 -1.45
N PRO A 18 11.84 -2.35 -1.00
CA PRO A 18 12.00 -3.72 -0.56
C PRO A 18 11.25 -3.99 0.75
N GLY A 19 10.55 -5.13 0.81
CA GLY A 19 9.82 -5.59 1.99
C GLY A 19 8.36 -5.16 2.04
N SER A 20 7.80 -5.10 3.24
CA SER A 20 6.36 -4.85 3.47
C SER A 20 6.10 -4.14 4.81
N VAL A 21 7.02 -3.26 5.23
CA VAL A 21 6.97 -2.64 6.56
C VAL A 21 5.82 -1.65 6.64
N LEU A 22 5.67 -0.79 5.63
CA LEU A 22 4.58 0.18 5.59
C LEU A 22 3.24 -0.52 5.40
N ALA A 23 3.18 -1.57 4.57
CA ALA A 23 1.99 -2.42 4.46
C ALA A 23 1.58 -3.04 5.81
N ALA A 24 2.55 -3.53 6.59
CA ALA A 24 2.28 -4.08 7.91
C ALA A 24 1.77 -3.02 8.91
N LEU A 25 2.32 -1.80 8.86
CA LEU A 25 1.85 -0.67 9.68
C LEU A 25 0.45 -0.21 9.26
N LEU A 26 0.16 -0.17 7.96
CA LEU A 26 -1.15 0.15 7.38
C LEU A 26 -2.23 -0.81 7.89
N ARG A 27 -1.97 -2.12 7.82
CA ARG A 27 -2.90 -3.15 8.32
C ARG A 27 -3.19 -3.04 9.81
N ARG A 28 -2.26 -2.49 10.59
CA ARG A 28 -2.47 -2.22 12.04
C ARG A 28 -3.24 -0.92 12.27
N ALA A 29 -3.14 0.04 11.36
CA ALA A 29 -3.79 1.34 11.48
C ALA A 29 -5.29 1.32 11.10
N GLY A 30 -5.76 0.31 10.36
CA GLY A 30 -7.18 0.14 10.02
C GLY A 30 -7.44 -1.11 9.16
N LYS A 31 -8.67 -1.64 9.22
CA LYS A 31 -9.08 -2.87 8.52
C LYS A 31 -9.47 -2.69 7.04
N GLU A 32 -9.64 -1.46 6.58
CA GLU A 32 -10.27 -1.15 5.27
C GLU A 32 -9.33 -0.43 4.30
N VAL A 33 -8.02 -0.66 4.41
CA VAL A 33 -7.03 -0.11 3.48
C VAL A 33 -6.33 -1.24 2.74
N ASP A 34 -6.44 -1.20 1.42
CA ASP A 34 -5.72 -2.10 0.53
C ASP A 34 -4.30 -1.59 0.33
N VAL A 35 -3.34 -2.52 0.35
CA VAL A 35 -1.93 -2.19 0.13
C VAL A 35 -1.24 -3.23 -0.75
N ILE A 36 -0.52 -2.75 -1.76
CA ILE A 36 0.38 -3.55 -2.59
C ILE A 36 1.80 -3.07 -2.37
N SER A 37 2.71 -3.99 -2.05
CA SER A 37 4.15 -3.69 -1.96
C SER A 37 4.83 -4.04 -3.28
N VAL A 38 5.56 -3.08 -3.83
CA VAL A 38 6.28 -3.15 -5.11
C VAL A 38 7.76 -2.94 -4.82
N GLY A 39 8.51 -4.05 -4.82
CA GLY A 39 9.94 -4.07 -4.53
C GLY A 39 10.84 -4.37 -5.73
N ALA A 40 10.26 -4.83 -6.84
CA ALA A 40 10.96 -5.24 -8.06
C ALA A 40 10.14 -4.99 -9.32
N VAL A 41 10.78 -5.06 -10.50
CA VAL A 41 10.13 -4.79 -11.80
C VAL A 41 8.97 -5.76 -12.06
N GLU A 42 9.09 -7.00 -11.62
CA GLU A 42 8.06 -8.03 -11.73
C GLU A 42 6.79 -7.60 -10.97
N SER A 43 6.94 -7.14 -9.74
CA SER A 43 5.83 -6.65 -8.91
C SER A 43 5.18 -5.37 -9.44
N VAL A 44 5.87 -4.59 -10.29
CA VAL A 44 5.27 -3.43 -10.98
C VAL A 44 4.19 -3.88 -11.95
N ARG A 45 4.44 -4.96 -12.72
CA ARG A 45 3.46 -5.50 -13.68
C ARG A 45 2.22 -6.03 -12.98
N GLU A 46 2.41 -6.74 -11.86
CA GLU A 46 1.30 -7.23 -11.03
C GLU A 46 0.47 -6.08 -10.44
N CYS A 47 1.13 -5.01 -9.98
CA CYS A 47 0.46 -3.82 -9.49
C CYS A 47 -0.35 -3.14 -10.59
N ALA A 48 0.25 -2.95 -11.79
CA ALA A 48 -0.41 -2.33 -12.92
C ALA A 48 -1.65 -3.11 -13.41
N ALA A 49 -1.64 -4.45 -13.33
CA ALA A 49 -2.78 -5.27 -13.73
C ALA A 49 -3.99 -5.22 -12.78
N ARG A 50 -3.82 -4.66 -11.57
CA ARG A 50 -4.87 -4.52 -10.55
C ARG A 50 -5.54 -3.13 -10.55
N MET A 51 -5.12 -2.23 -11.44
CA MET A 51 -5.63 -0.87 -11.61
C MET A 51 -6.46 -0.77 -12.88
#